data_AF-A0A3B9H0J2-F1
#
_entry.id   AF-A0A3B9H0J2-F1
#
_cell.length_a   1.000
_cell.length_b   1.000
_cell.length_c   1.000
_cell.angle_alpha   90.00
_cell.angle_beta   90.00
_cell.angle_gamma   90.00
#
_symmetry.space_group_name_H-M   'P 1'
#
loop_
_entity.id
_entity.type
_entity.pdbx_description
1 polymer ?
#
loop_
_entity_poly.entity_id
_entity_poly.type
_entity_poly.pdbx_seq_one_letter_code
_entity_poly.pdbx_strand_id
1 'polypeptide(L)'
;MSSNRLNSARFLKRHEALSVSPRKMVKCLSPGRSSETCQTGRRSRPVPSHCLFAAFTGTPMPDTVRLHPDISFCRVSGTFVFLDARGDRYFCLKGKQANWFDDIISIQHRAGSTPERAAFLAHLIRTSVLTRSPAPGRVLAPCGHRPADRSLLDTGGAHAKGSVVRFLVSWLACVPMRRTRRIQAMLEDVRRRKKQITSERPAEDVLPLTRRFHALALYFVTRHDACLLRSYLLLRYLVSAGVKADWVFGVRLSPFSAHCWVEYEGCVLNEHLETVHEFQPILCA
;
A
#
# COMPACT_ATOMS: atom_id res chain seq x y z
N MET A 1 -7.06 59.08 -11.35
CA MET A 1 -6.40 58.87 -10.04
C MET A 1 -7.36 58.02 -9.19
N SER A 2 -7.08 56.72 -9.09
CA SER A 2 -6.72 56.03 -7.82
C SER A 2 -7.72 56.25 -6.67
N SER A 3 -8.21 55.27 -5.90
CA SER A 3 -7.87 53.85 -5.75
C SER A 3 -8.88 53.25 -4.74
N ASN A 4 -9.07 51.92 -4.83
CA ASN A 4 -9.34 50.97 -3.75
C ASN A 4 -10.49 51.20 -2.75
N ARG A 5 -11.51 50.33 -2.87
CA ARG A 5 -12.08 49.60 -1.73
C ARG A 5 -12.79 48.32 -2.21
N LEU A 6 -12.07 47.21 -2.27
CA LEU A 6 -12.62 45.87 -2.34
C LEU A 6 -12.24 45.14 -1.05
N ASN A 7 -13.21 45.00 -0.16
CA ASN A 7 -13.20 44.02 0.92
C ASN A 7 -14.65 43.76 1.29
N SER A 8 -15.18 42.62 0.87
CA SER A 8 -15.82 41.63 1.75
C SER A 8 -16.55 40.58 0.90
N ALA A 9 -16.67 39.39 1.46
CA ALA A 9 -17.44 38.25 0.96
C ALA A 9 -16.86 37.47 -0.23
N ARG A 10 -16.11 36.41 0.09
CA ARG A 10 -16.35 35.03 -0.39
C ARG A 10 -15.47 34.05 0.38
N PHE A 11 -15.85 33.86 1.65
CA PHE A 11 -15.52 32.66 2.42
C PHE A 11 -16.66 31.66 2.16
N LEU A 12 -16.30 30.38 2.01
CA LEU A 12 -17.13 29.16 1.85
C LEU A 12 -17.20 28.53 0.44
N LYS A 13 -16.87 27.23 0.47
CA LYS A 13 -17.13 26.13 -0.48
C LYS A 13 -16.16 25.94 -1.65
N ARG A 14 -15.20 25.03 -1.46
CA ARG A 14 -15.23 23.67 -2.05
C ARG A 14 -14.05 22.84 -1.53
N HIS A 15 -14.34 21.93 -0.58
CA HIS A 15 -13.49 20.76 -0.32
C HIS A 15 -13.76 19.75 -1.45
N GLU A 16 -12.93 19.73 -2.49
CA GLU A 16 -12.81 18.57 -3.38
C GLU A 16 -11.57 17.79 -2.95
N ALA A 17 -11.82 16.69 -2.24
CA ALA A 17 -10.80 15.71 -1.89
C ALA A 17 -10.19 15.12 -3.17
N LEU A 18 -8.89 15.32 -3.34
CA LEU A 18 -8.13 14.87 -4.50
C LEU A 18 -7.84 13.37 -4.37
N SER A 19 -8.80 12.57 -4.83
CA SER A 19 -8.69 11.11 -4.93
C SER A 19 -7.69 10.69 -6.00
N VAL A 20 -6.87 9.69 -5.70
CA VAL A 20 -6.26 8.84 -6.73
C VAL A 20 -7.37 8.33 -7.66
N SER A 21 -7.16 8.45 -8.98
CA SER A 21 -8.16 8.11 -10.00
C SER A 21 -8.87 6.77 -9.72
N PRO A 22 -10.22 6.72 -9.74
CA PRO A 22 -11.01 5.51 -9.48
C PRO A 22 -10.79 4.38 -10.50
N ARG A 23 -9.97 4.59 -11.53
CA ARG A 23 -9.64 3.60 -12.58
C ARG A 23 -8.81 2.39 -12.12
N LYS A 24 -8.38 2.32 -10.85
CA LYS A 24 -7.45 1.27 -10.36
C LYS A 24 -8.09 0.18 -9.49
N MET A 25 -9.40 0.24 -9.23
CA MET A 25 -10.10 -0.85 -8.57
C MET A 25 -10.60 -1.84 -9.62
N VAL A 26 -9.97 -3.01 -9.72
CA VAL A 26 -10.48 -4.10 -10.56
C VAL A 26 -11.67 -4.73 -9.83
N LYS A 27 -12.80 -4.86 -10.53
CA LYS A 27 -14.02 -5.53 -10.01
C LYS A 27 -13.68 -6.92 -9.47
N CYS A 28 -14.38 -7.30 -8.39
CA CYS A 28 -14.22 -8.54 -7.65
C CYS A 28 -13.92 -9.74 -8.54
N LEU A 29 -12.99 -10.59 -8.09
CA LEU A 29 -12.73 -11.92 -8.65
C LEU A 29 -14.06 -12.69 -8.68
N SER A 30 -14.70 -12.72 -9.85
CA SER A 30 -15.97 -13.41 -10.05
C SER A 30 -15.69 -14.91 -10.21
N PRO A 31 -16.47 -15.80 -9.60
CA PRO A 31 -16.39 -17.22 -9.89
C PRO A 31 -16.84 -17.46 -11.34
N GLY A 32 -15.97 -18.08 -12.14
CA GLY A 32 -16.30 -18.48 -13.49
C GLY A 32 -17.50 -19.43 -13.47
N ARG A 33 -18.53 -19.14 -14.28
CA ARG A 33 -19.61 -20.06 -14.57
C ARG A 33 -19.02 -21.29 -15.27
N SER A 34 -19.22 -22.46 -14.67
CA SER A 34 -19.15 -23.74 -15.34
C SER A 34 -20.30 -23.85 -16.34
N SER A 35 -19.98 -23.98 -17.62
CA SER A 35 -20.92 -24.51 -18.62
C SER A 35 -20.43 -25.92 -18.99
N GLU A 36 -21.23 -26.89 -18.60
CA GLU A 36 -21.18 -28.27 -19.04
C GLU A 36 -21.38 -28.37 -20.56
N THR A 37 -20.56 -29.17 -21.23
CA THR A 37 -20.99 -29.93 -22.40
C THR A 37 -20.35 -31.31 -22.37
N CYS A 38 -21.23 -32.30 -22.21
CA CYS A 38 -20.98 -33.73 -22.36
C CYS A 38 -20.91 -34.08 -23.84
N GLN A 39 -19.92 -34.87 -24.29
CA GLN A 39 -20.10 -35.97 -25.26
C GLN A 39 -18.81 -36.81 -25.49
N THR A 40 -18.86 -38.04 -24.99
CA THR A 40 -18.51 -39.36 -25.61
C THR A 40 -17.31 -39.53 -26.54
N GLY A 41 -16.45 -40.53 -26.26
CA GLY A 41 -15.72 -41.24 -27.33
C GLY A 41 -14.48 -42.12 -26.99
N ARG A 42 -14.71 -43.40 -26.66
CA ARG A 42 -13.93 -44.63 -27.00
C ARG A 42 -12.48 -44.92 -26.51
N ARG A 43 -12.40 -46.09 -25.84
CA ARG A 43 -11.50 -47.28 -26.04
C ARG A 43 -10.06 -47.32 -25.46
N SER A 44 -9.97 -47.96 -24.28
CA SER A 44 -9.22 -49.19 -23.90
C SER A 44 -7.77 -49.45 -24.38
N ARG A 45 -6.85 -49.69 -23.42
CA ARG A 45 -6.09 -50.95 -23.21
C ARG A 45 -5.31 -50.94 -21.86
N PRO A 46 -5.00 -52.11 -21.25
CA PRO A 46 -4.55 -52.24 -19.86
C PRO A 46 -3.01 -52.33 -19.72
N VAL A 47 -2.46 -51.96 -18.56
CA VAL A 47 -1.04 -52.17 -18.21
C VAL A 47 -0.96 -52.66 -16.74
N PRO A 48 -0.13 -53.67 -16.41
CA PRO A 48 -0.30 -54.45 -15.20
C PRO A 48 0.32 -53.83 -13.96
N SER A 49 -0.30 -54.21 -12.86
CA SER A 49 0.05 -54.00 -11.45
C SER A 49 1.43 -54.50 -11.08
N HIS A 50 2.29 -53.60 -10.60
CA HIS A 50 3.29 -53.92 -9.59
C HIS A 50 3.26 -52.85 -8.49
N CYS A 51 2.80 -53.29 -7.32
CA CYS A 51 3.04 -52.63 -6.04
C CYS A 51 4.54 -52.59 -5.79
N LEU A 52 5.10 -51.38 -5.63
CA LEU A 52 6.27 -51.17 -4.81
C LEU A 52 5.95 -50.01 -3.86
N PHE A 53 5.63 -50.42 -2.63
CA PHE A 53 5.56 -49.61 -1.44
C PHE A 53 6.91 -48.88 -1.26
N ALA A 54 6.98 -47.61 -1.67
CA ALA A 54 8.03 -46.71 -1.22
C ALA A 54 7.45 -45.87 -0.10
N ALA A 55 7.80 -46.23 1.13
CA ALA A 55 7.45 -45.51 2.34
C ALA A 55 7.97 -44.06 2.25
N PHE A 56 7.09 -43.12 1.95
CA PHE A 56 7.35 -41.69 2.15
C PHE A 56 7.17 -41.38 3.63
N THR A 57 8.14 -41.75 4.45
CA THR A 57 8.32 -41.20 5.79
C THR A 57 8.96 -39.82 5.66
N GLY A 58 8.17 -38.87 5.18
CA GLY A 58 8.45 -37.44 5.32
C GLY A 58 7.20 -36.82 5.91
N THR A 59 7.22 -36.50 7.20
CA THR A 59 6.22 -35.65 7.83
C THR A 59 5.92 -34.45 6.93
N PRO A 60 4.67 -34.20 6.49
CA PRO A 60 4.36 -32.97 5.77
C PRO A 60 4.47 -31.83 6.78
N MET A 61 5.59 -31.10 6.76
CA MET A 61 5.62 -29.76 7.32
C MET A 61 4.45 -28.99 6.69
N PRO A 62 3.57 -28.34 7.47
CA PRO A 62 2.43 -27.65 6.89
C PRO A 62 2.96 -26.60 5.91
N ASP A 63 2.52 -26.70 4.65
CA ASP A 63 2.77 -25.72 3.59
C ASP A 63 2.45 -24.32 4.13
N THR A 64 3.46 -23.63 4.67
CA THR A 64 3.24 -22.34 5.33
C THR A 64 3.03 -21.32 4.22
N VAL A 65 1.79 -20.88 4.08
CA VAL A 65 1.41 -19.89 3.10
C VAL A 65 1.80 -18.51 3.62
N ARG A 66 2.50 -17.74 2.78
CA ARG A 66 2.94 -16.38 3.09
C ARG A 66 2.34 -15.40 2.09
N LEU A 67 2.29 -14.12 2.47
CA LEU A 67 1.89 -13.06 1.55
C LEU A 67 3.06 -12.73 0.62
N HIS A 68 2.77 -12.47 -0.66
CA HIS A 68 3.80 -12.00 -1.59
C HIS A 68 4.46 -10.71 -1.07
N PRO A 69 5.80 -10.53 -1.18
CA PRO A 69 6.52 -9.38 -0.61
C PRO A 69 5.98 -7.99 -1.03
N ASP A 70 5.53 -7.89 -2.28
CA ASP A 70 4.97 -6.64 -2.85
C ASP A 70 3.45 -6.50 -2.69
N ILE A 71 2.82 -7.42 -1.94
CA ILE A 71 1.41 -7.34 -1.61
C ILE A 71 1.27 -7.01 -0.13
N SER A 72 0.30 -6.18 0.16
CA SER A 72 -0.09 -5.81 1.52
C SER A 72 -1.61 -5.77 1.62
N PHE A 73 -2.16 -5.95 2.82
CA PHE A 73 -3.61 -5.95 3.01
C PHE A 73 -4.00 -5.36 4.37
N CYS A 74 -5.25 -4.93 4.44
CA CYS A 74 -5.93 -4.52 5.67
C CYS A 74 -7.38 -5.02 5.65
N ARG A 75 -8.02 -5.02 6.82
CA ARG A 75 -9.45 -5.34 6.99
C ARG A 75 -10.20 -4.05 7.29
N VAL A 76 -11.24 -3.75 6.51
CA VAL A 76 -12.11 -2.57 6.69
C VAL A 76 -13.56 -3.03 6.61
N SER A 77 -14.34 -2.84 7.68
CA SER A 77 -15.78 -3.18 7.73
C SER A 77 -16.09 -4.59 7.19
N GLY A 78 -15.33 -5.60 7.62
CA GLY A 78 -15.50 -6.99 7.19
C GLY A 78 -15.01 -7.32 5.76
N THR A 79 -14.48 -6.35 5.03
CA THR A 79 -13.86 -6.52 3.71
C THR A 79 -12.35 -6.55 3.84
N PHE A 80 -11.67 -7.49 3.16
CA PHE A 80 -10.22 -7.43 3.01
C PHE A 80 -9.85 -6.65 1.76
N VAL A 81 -9.01 -5.63 1.91
CA VAL A 81 -8.49 -4.83 0.80
C VAL A 81 -7.01 -5.14 0.64
N PHE A 82 -6.58 -5.35 -0.60
CA PHE A 82 -5.21 -5.65 -0.97
C PHE A 82 -4.66 -4.57 -1.87
N LEU A 83 -3.40 -4.22 -1.64
CA LEU A 83 -2.57 -3.41 -2.52
C LEU A 83 -1.50 -4.33 -3.13
N ASP A 84 -1.54 -4.49 -4.45
CA ASP A 84 -0.50 -5.14 -5.25
C ASP A 84 0.37 -4.07 -5.91
N ALA A 85 1.53 -3.80 -5.30
CA ALA A 85 2.43 -2.73 -5.73
C ALA A 85 3.09 -3.02 -7.10
N ARG A 86 3.16 -4.29 -7.52
CA ARG A 86 3.72 -4.70 -8.83
C ARG A 86 2.80 -4.31 -9.97
N GLY A 87 1.52 -4.57 -9.76
CA GLY A 87 0.44 -4.29 -10.71
C GLY A 87 -0.19 -2.91 -10.54
N ASP A 88 0.30 -2.09 -9.61
CA ASP A 88 -0.25 -0.78 -9.25
C ASP A 88 -1.78 -0.78 -9.07
N ARG A 89 -2.31 -1.83 -8.43
CA ARG A 89 -3.75 -2.10 -8.35
C ARG A 89 -4.22 -2.42 -6.95
N TYR A 90 -5.50 -2.11 -6.72
CA TYR A 90 -6.22 -2.50 -5.52
C TYR A 90 -7.31 -3.50 -5.89
N PHE A 91 -7.49 -4.51 -5.04
CA PHE A 91 -8.60 -5.45 -5.12
C PHE A 91 -9.12 -5.78 -3.73
N CYS A 92 -10.34 -6.32 -3.65
CA CYS A 92 -10.96 -6.64 -2.37
C CYS A 92 -11.63 -8.01 -2.39
N LEU A 93 -11.62 -8.66 -1.23
CA LEU A 93 -12.38 -9.88 -0.94
C LEU A 93 -13.55 -9.53 -0.04
N LYS A 94 -14.76 -9.93 -0.45
CA LYS A 94 -16.03 -9.62 0.22
C LYS A 94 -16.85 -10.88 0.47
N GLY A 95 -17.75 -10.82 1.45
CA GLY A 95 -18.70 -11.91 1.75
C GLY A 95 -17.97 -13.23 2.00
N LYS A 96 -18.37 -14.30 1.29
CA LYS A 96 -17.78 -15.64 1.45
C LYS A 96 -16.26 -15.67 1.28
N GLN A 97 -15.71 -14.91 0.32
CA GLN A 97 -14.26 -14.85 0.11
C GLN A 97 -13.52 -14.21 1.28
N ALA A 98 -14.13 -13.21 1.94
CA ALA A 98 -13.56 -12.59 3.12
C ALA A 98 -13.52 -13.59 4.29
N ASN A 99 -14.60 -14.34 4.50
CA ASN A 99 -14.66 -15.38 5.54
C ASN A 99 -13.63 -16.48 5.30
N TRP A 100 -13.52 -16.98 4.07
CA TRP A 100 -12.48 -17.96 3.73
C TRP A 100 -11.07 -17.44 3.93
N PHE A 101 -10.82 -16.16 3.64
CA PHE A 101 -9.51 -15.55 3.88
C PHE A 101 -9.24 -15.35 5.37
N ASP A 102 -10.25 -14.98 6.15
CA ASP A 102 -10.17 -14.87 7.61
C ASP A 102 -9.82 -16.23 8.24
N ASP A 103 -10.44 -17.32 7.78
CA ASP A 103 -10.09 -18.70 8.19
C ASP A 103 -8.62 -19.03 7.88
N ILE A 104 -8.13 -18.64 6.69
CA ILE A 104 -6.75 -18.88 6.26
C ILE A 104 -5.75 -18.10 7.13
N ILE A 105 -6.10 -16.88 7.57
CA ILE A 105 -5.24 -16.06 8.45
C ILE A 105 -5.30 -16.55 9.91
N SER A 106 -6.50 -16.83 10.42
CA SER A 106 -6.74 -17.16 11.82
C SER A 106 -6.27 -18.57 12.20
N ILE A 107 -6.13 -19.46 11.21
CA ILE A 107 -5.81 -20.87 11.43
C ILE A 107 -4.64 -21.26 10.52
N GLN A 108 -3.42 -21.36 11.08
CA GLN A 108 -2.43 -22.30 10.55
C GLN A 108 -3.04 -23.72 10.64
N HIS A 109 -3.77 -24.10 9.59
CA HIS A 109 -4.41 -25.39 9.32
C HIS A 109 -4.90 -26.21 10.53
N ARG A 110 -6.18 -26.06 10.88
CA ARG A 110 -6.96 -27.11 11.54
C ARG A 110 -8.25 -27.38 10.78
N ALA A 111 -8.33 -28.65 10.37
CA ALA A 111 -9.45 -29.48 9.93
C ALA A 111 -10.67 -28.81 9.25
N GLY A 112 -10.96 -29.26 8.02
CA GLY A 112 -12.26 -29.03 7.36
C GLY A 112 -12.23 -28.03 6.20
N SER A 113 -11.25 -28.11 5.29
CA SER A 113 -11.33 -27.32 4.05
C SER A 113 -12.44 -27.85 3.15
N THR A 114 -13.50 -27.06 2.97
CA THR A 114 -14.44 -27.30 1.87
C THR A 114 -13.68 -27.28 0.54
N PRO A 115 -14.11 -28.05 -0.48
CA PRO A 115 -13.47 -28.03 -1.81
C PRO A 115 -13.37 -26.61 -2.40
N GLU A 116 -14.36 -25.77 -2.11
CA GLU A 116 -14.43 -24.37 -2.53
C GLU A 116 -13.34 -23.52 -1.89
N ARG A 117 -13.10 -23.68 -0.57
CA ARG A 117 -12.02 -22.99 0.14
C ARG A 117 -10.64 -23.43 -0.35
N ALA A 118 -10.47 -24.73 -0.61
CA ALA A 118 -9.23 -25.26 -1.17
C ALA A 118 -8.97 -24.69 -2.59
N ALA A 119 -10.00 -24.62 -3.43
CA ALA A 119 -9.92 -24.00 -4.75
C ALA A 119 -9.61 -22.50 -4.66
N PHE A 120 -10.20 -21.79 -3.70
CA PHE A 120 -9.91 -20.37 -3.44
C PHE A 120 -8.45 -20.14 -3.01
N LEU A 121 -7.93 -20.95 -2.08
CA LEU A 121 -6.53 -20.90 -1.68
C LEU A 121 -5.59 -21.18 -2.86
N ALA A 122 -5.89 -22.23 -3.64
CA ALA A 122 -5.13 -22.55 -4.85
C ALA A 122 -5.16 -21.40 -5.86
N HIS A 123 -6.29 -20.70 -5.99
CA HIS A 123 -6.41 -19.51 -6.82
C HIS A 123 -5.54 -18.34 -6.32
N LEU A 124 -5.51 -18.05 -5.01
CA LEU A 124 -4.64 -17.01 -4.43
C LEU A 124 -3.16 -17.31 -4.63
N ILE A 125 -2.78 -18.59 -4.58
CA ILE A 125 -1.41 -19.03 -4.86
C ILE A 125 -1.08 -18.91 -6.34
N ARG A 126 -1.96 -19.40 -7.21
CA ARG A 126 -1.81 -19.32 -8.68
C ARG A 126 -1.71 -17.88 -9.17
N THR A 127 -2.44 -16.96 -8.54
CA THR A 127 -2.39 -15.52 -8.86
C THR A 127 -1.24 -14.78 -8.16
N SER A 128 -0.37 -15.49 -7.43
CA SER A 128 0.76 -14.94 -6.69
C SER A 128 0.37 -13.85 -5.69
N VAL A 129 -0.84 -13.94 -5.13
CA VAL A 129 -1.25 -13.16 -3.94
C VAL A 129 -0.60 -13.77 -2.71
N LEU A 130 -0.68 -15.09 -2.64
CA LEU A 130 -0.04 -15.92 -1.63
C LEU A 130 1.08 -16.74 -2.27
N THR A 131 2.12 -17.04 -1.51
CA THR A 131 3.22 -17.90 -1.94
C THR A 131 3.40 -19.06 -0.96
N ARG A 132 3.63 -20.26 -1.50
CA ARG A 132 4.13 -21.39 -0.71
C ARG A 132 5.63 -21.24 -0.65
N SER A 133 6.19 -20.94 0.51
CA SER A 133 7.63 -20.75 0.59
C SER A 133 8.21 -20.89 2.00
N PRO A 134 9.38 -21.53 2.16
CA PRO A 134 10.15 -21.50 3.40
C PRO A 134 10.80 -20.11 3.70
N ALA A 135 10.98 -19.19 2.72
CA ALA A 135 11.48 -17.80 2.90
C ALA A 135 11.45 -17.00 1.57
N PRO A 136 11.49 -15.65 1.52
CA PRO A 136 11.13 -14.62 2.49
C PRO A 136 9.80 -13.97 2.07
N GLY A 137 8.67 -14.64 2.27
CA GLY A 137 7.35 -13.99 2.14
C GLY A 137 7.07 -13.07 3.33
N ARG A 138 6.15 -12.10 3.20
CA ARG A 138 5.70 -11.34 4.37
C ARG A 138 4.85 -12.26 5.25
N VAL A 139 4.96 -12.13 6.56
CA VAL A 139 4.02 -12.79 7.49
C VAL A 139 2.60 -12.42 7.06
N LEU A 140 1.70 -13.40 7.03
CA LEU A 140 0.31 -13.19 6.66
C LEU A 140 -0.42 -12.45 7.78
N ALA A 141 -0.11 -11.16 7.92
CA ALA A 141 -0.65 -10.27 8.93
C ALA A 141 -1.09 -8.96 8.27
N PRO A 142 -2.18 -8.34 8.74
CA PRO A 142 -2.59 -7.03 8.26
C PRO A 142 -1.52 -5.98 8.59
N CYS A 143 -1.58 -4.83 7.92
CA CYS A 143 -0.74 -3.68 8.27
C CYS A 143 -0.99 -3.28 9.73
N GLY A 144 -0.01 -3.52 10.61
CA GLY A 144 -0.05 -3.17 12.04
C GLY A 144 0.34 -1.73 12.35
N HIS A 145 0.22 -0.83 11.37
CA HIS A 145 0.56 0.58 11.55
C HIS A 145 -0.42 1.22 12.53
N ARG A 146 0.10 1.88 13.57
CA ARG A 146 -0.73 2.59 14.55
C ARG A 146 -1.14 3.94 13.97
N PRO A 147 -2.41 4.37 14.13
CA PRO A 147 -2.82 5.71 13.71
C PRO A 147 -1.95 6.78 14.36
N ALA A 148 -1.59 7.80 13.58
CA ALA A 148 -0.99 9.01 14.09
C ALA A 148 -1.94 9.76 15.04
N ASP A 149 -1.37 10.47 16.01
CA ASP A 149 -2.09 11.23 17.04
C ASP A 149 -2.01 12.75 16.84
N ARG A 150 -1.12 13.21 15.96
CA ARG A 150 -0.90 14.62 15.66
C ARG A 150 -0.56 14.84 14.19
N SER A 151 -0.81 16.05 13.71
CA SER A 151 -0.37 16.51 12.38
C SER A 151 0.38 17.82 12.48
N LEU A 152 1.47 17.92 11.72
CA LEU A 152 2.23 19.16 11.57
C LEU A 152 1.37 20.27 10.98
N LEU A 153 0.43 19.96 10.08
CA LEU A 153 -0.42 20.96 9.43
C LEU A 153 -1.42 21.60 10.41
N ASP A 154 -1.77 20.89 11.49
CA ASP A 154 -2.76 21.33 12.48
C ASP A 154 -2.11 22.20 13.59
N THR A 155 -0.80 22.04 13.82
CA THR A 155 -0.07 22.74 14.90
C THR A 155 0.38 24.17 14.56
N GLY A 156 0.22 24.62 13.31
CA GLY A 156 0.76 25.90 12.85
C GLY A 156 2.28 26.02 13.04
N GLY A 157 2.83 27.20 12.74
CA GLY A 157 4.24 27.50 13.00
C GLY A 157 4.93 28.29 11.90
N ALA A 158 6.00 28.98 12.28
CA ALA A 158 6.77 29.80 11.35
C ALA A 158 7.48 28.94 10.30
N HIS A 159 7.60 29.50 9.09
CA HIS A 159 8.38 28.89 8.03
C HIS A 159 9.85 28.86 8.42
N ALA A 160 10.48 27.69 8.33
CA ALA A 160 11.90 27.55 8.60
C ALA A 160 12.72 27.95 7.36
N LYS A 161 13.63 28.92 7.51
CA LYS A 161 14.60 29.29 6.47
C LYS A 161 15.60 28.17 6.25
N GLY A 162 16.09 27.98 5.03
CA GLY A 162 17.29 27.17 4.76
C GLY A 162 17.46 26.79 3.29
N SER A 163 18.40 25.88 3.02
CA SER A 163 18.91 25.63 1.68
C SER A 163 17.86 25.05 0.71
N VAL A 164 17.68 25.74 -0.41
CA VAL A 164 16.81 25.34 -1.54
C VAL A 164 17.46 24.22 -2.37
N VAL A 165 18.79 24.10 -2.34
CA VAL A 165 19.55 23.14 -3.14
C VAL A 165 19.09 21.71 -2.87
N ARG A 166 18.91 21.33 -1.61
CA ARG A 166 18.43 20.00 -1.21
C ARG A 166 17.04 19.69 -1.80
N PHE A 167 16.15 20.69 -1.79
CA PHE A 167 14.82 20.56 -2.36
C PHE A 167 14.92 20.33 -3.87
N LEU A 168 15.70 21.15 -4.58
CA LEU A 168 15.86 21.03 -6.03
C LEU A 168 16.46 19.68 -6.44
N VAL A 169 17.50 19.21 -5.73
CA VAL A 169 18.10 17.89 -5.97
C VAL A 169 17.07 16.77 -5.75
N SER A 170 16.28 16.86 -4.68
CA SER A 170 15.23 15.88 -4.38
C SER A 170 14.13 15.90 -5.44
N TRP A 171 13.74 17.08 -5.90
CA TRP A 171 12.70 17.31 -6.91
C TRP A 171 13.13 16.82 -8.29
N LEU A 172 14.33 17.19 -8.76
CA LEU A 172 14.89 16.73 -10.03
C LEU A 172 14.96 15.21 -10.09
N ALA A 173 15.38 14.58 -8.99
CA ALA A 173 15.47 13.13 -8.95
C ALA A 173 14.10 12.41 -8.89
N CYS A 174 13.00 13.13 -8.65
CA CYS A 174 11.65 12.59 -8.79
C CYS A 174 11.13 12.65 -10.24
N VAL A 175 11.72 13.50 -11.11
CA VAL A 175 11.23 13.73 -12.47
C VAL A 175 11.05 12.44 -13.30
N PRO A 176 12.00 11.49 -13.32
CA PRO A 176 11.83 10.24 -14.07
C PRO A 176 10.62 9.43 -13.59
N MET A 177 10.36 9.46 -12.29
CA MET A 177 9.31 8.68 -11.64
C MET A 177 7.90 9.28 -11.83
N ARG A 178 7.82 10.56 -12.19
CA ARG A 178 6.53 11.25 -12.46
C ARG A 178 5.78 10.65 -13.65
N ARG A 179 6.52 10.11 -14.64
CA ARG A 179 5.94 9.52 -15.86
C ARG A 179 5.39 8.12 -15.62
N THR A 180 6.11 7.29 -14.86
CA THR A 180 5.75 5.87 -14.67
C THR A 180 4.80 5.67 -13.49
N ARG A 181 4.94 6.46 -12.41
CA ARG A 181 4.15 6.37 -11.17
C ARG A 181 4.02 4.94 -10.61
N ARG A 182 5.03 4.10 -10.83
CA ARG A 182 5.04 2.71 -10.37
C ARG A 182 5.34 2.67 -8.88
N ILE A 183 4.38 2.21 -8.09
CA ILE A 183 4.45 2.20 -6.63
C ILE A 183 5.64 1.34 -6.18
N GLN A 184 5.83 0.17 -6.78
CA GLN A 184 6.96 -0.71 -6.47
C GLN A 184 8.32 0.00 -6.61
N ALA A 185 8.57 0.67 -7.75
CA ALA A 185 9.85 1.35 -7.99
C ALA A 185 10.10 2.51 -7.00
N MET A 186 9.04 3.22 -6.61
CA MET A 186 9.11 4.28 -5.61
C MET A 186 9.41 3.72 -4.21
N LEU A 187 8.75 2.62 -3.84
CA LEU A 187 9.00 1.93 -2.56
C LEU A 187 10.42 1.39 -2.49
N GLU A 188 10.93 0.78 -3.57
CA GLU A 188 12.29 0.27 -3.64
C GLU A 188 13.33 1.40 -3.53
N ASP A 189 13.12 2.54 -4.20
CA ASP A 189 14.00 3.70 -4.06
C ASP A 189 14.03 4.23 -2.63
N VAL A 190 12.86 4.43 -2.00
CA VAL A 190 12.79 4.90 -0.61
C VAL A 190 13.46 3.90 0.34
N ARG A 191 13.14 2.61 0.24
CA ARG A 191 13.73 1.56 1.09
C ARG A 191 15.25 1.50 0.93
N ARG A 192 15.77 1.55 -0.30
CA ARG A 192 17.21 1.56 -0.56
C ARG A 192 17.88 2.77 0.09
N ARG A 193 17.31 3.96 -0.05
CA ARG A 193 17.89 5.18 0.52
C ARG A 193 17.80 5.20 2.04
N LYS A 194 16.69 4.74 2.64
CA LYS A 194 16.57 4.58 4.10
C LYS A 194 17.66 3.66 4.66
N LYS A 195 18.00 2.58 3.96
CA LYS A 195 19.11 1.68 4.35
C LYS A 195 20.49 2.34 4.30
N GLN A 196 20.68 3.34 3.45
CA GLN A 196 21.93 4.09 3.31
C GLN A 196 22.12 5.17 4.38
N ILE A 197 21.07 5.51 5.16
CA ILE A 197 21.22 6.41 6.29
C ILE A 197 21.97 5.68 7.40
N THR A 198 23.25 6.01 7.53
CA THR A 198 24.12 5.61 8.63
C THR A 198 23.92 6.52 9.85
N SER A 199 24.17 5.99 11.05
CA SER A 199 24.00 6.68 12.34
C SER A 199 25.06 7.76 12.61
N GLU A 200 26.04 7.94 11.73
CA GLU A 200 27.18 8.84 11.93
C GLU A 200 26.84 10.32 11.72
N ARG A 201 25.69 10.63 11.10
CA ARG A 201 25.20 12.01 10.99
C ARG A 201 24.02 12.24 11.93
N PRO A 202 24.04 13.30 12.77
CA PRO A 202 22.86 13.69 13.53
C PRO A 202 21.72 13.99 12.55
N ALA A 203 20.56 13.39 12.77
CA ALA A 203 19.37 13.74 12.02
C ALA A 203 19.01 15.21 12.30
N GLU A 204 18.72 15.99 11.26
CA GLU A 204 18.12 17.32 11.42
C GLU A 204 16.73 17.19 12.07
N ASP A 205 16.32 18.20 12.84
CA ASP A 205 14.97 18.26 13.38
C ASP A 205 13.93 18.20 12.25
N VAL A 206 13.06 17.18 12.31
CA VAL A 206 12.11 16.83 11.28
C VAL A 206 11.05 17.91 11.08
N LEU A 207 10.62 18.60 12.14
CA LEU A 207 9.50 19.54 12.04
C LEU A 207 9.89 20.83 11.29
N PRO A 208 10.99 21.54 11.65
CA PRO A 208 11.47 22.68 10.87
C PRO A 208 11.83 22.27 9.43
N LEU A 209 12.45 21.10 9.26
CA LEU A 209 12.81 20.58 7.94
C LEU A 209 11.57 20.38 7.06
N THR A 210 10.52 19.78 7.59
CA THR A 210 9.25 19.58 6.88
C THR A 210 8.53 20.91 6.60
N ARG A 211 8.56 21.87 7.52
CA ARG A 211 8.02 23.22 7.26
C ARG A 211 8.75 23.91 6.10
N ARG A 212 10.08 23.79 6.02
CA ARG A 212 10.87 24.29 4.90
C ARG A 212 10.48 23.61 3.59
N PHE A 213 10.28 22.30 3.62
CA PHE A 213 9.80 21.55 2.47
C PHE A 213 8.46 22.11 1.96
N HIS A 214 7.49 22.31 2.84
CA HIS A 214 6.19 22.85 2.46
C HIS A 214 6.28 24.26 1.88
N ALA A 215 7.12 25.13 2.46
CA ALA A 215 7.37 26.47 1.94
C ALA A 215 7.82 26.44 0.47
N LEU A 216 8.74 25.54 0.15
CA LEU A 216 9.30 25.41 -1.19
C LEU A 216 8.34 24.68 -2.14
N ALA A 217 7.68 23.62 -1.67
CA ALA A 217 6.80 22.80 -2.49
C ALA A 217 5.66 23.60 -3.15
N LEU A 218 5.19 24.69 -2.53
CA LEU A 218 4.18 25.59 -3.09
C LEU A 218 4.54 26.15 -4.48
N TYR A 219 5.83 26.28 -4.78
CA TYR A 219 6.30 26.85 -6.06
C TYR A 219 6.57 25.79 -7.15
N PHE A 220 6.66 24.51 -6.77
CA PHE A 220 7.16 23.43 -7.67
C PHE A 220 6.21 22.24 -7.81
N VAL A 221 5.16 22.18 -6.99
CA VAL A 221 4.20 21.07 -6.94
C VAL A 221 2.80 21.69 -6.91
N THR A 222 2.00 21.43 -7.93
CA THR A 222 0.62 21.94 -7.96
C THR A 222 -0.21 21.20 -6.93
N ARG A 223 -1.31 21.82 -6.44
CA ARG A 223 -2.23 21.12 -5.51
C ARG A 223 -2.78 19.83 -6.11
N HIS A 224 -2.86 19.73 -7.44
CA HIS A 224 -3.35 18.56 -8.18
C HIS A 224 -2.32 17.46 -8.41
N ASP A 225 -1.04 17.66 -8.04
CA ASP A 225 -0.06 16.58 -8.10
C ASP A 225 -0.41 15.53 -7.04
N ALA A 226 -0.71 14.32 -7.52
CA ALA A 226 -1.18 13.18 -6.73
C ALA A 226 -0.39 13.05 -5.42
N CYS A 227 -1.11 12.88 -4.30
CA CYS A 227 -0.58 12.63 -2.97
C CYS A 227 0.66 11.71 -2.95
N LEU A 228 0.68 10.69 -3.82
CA LEU A 228 1.81 9.81 -4.07
C LEU A 228 3.13 10.53 -4.39
N LEU A 229 3.14 11.45 -5.36
CA LEU A 229 4.35 12.15 -5.78
C LEU A 229 4.81 13.15 -4.72
N ARG A 230 3.87 13.81 -4.05
CA ARG A 230 4.19 14.79 -2.98
C ARG A 230 4.77 14.09 -1.75
N SER A 231 4.17 13.00 -1.30
CA SER A 231 4.67 12.17 -0.20
C SER A 231 6.04 11.57 -0.53
N TYR A 232 6.22 11.06 -1.76
CA TYR A 232 7.51 10.55 -2.21
C TYR A 232 8.61 11.62 -2.25
N LEU A 233 8.29 12.81 -2.77
CA LEU A 233 9.22 13.93 -2.79
C LEU A 233 9.63 14.35 -1.37
N LEU A 234 8.67 14.42 -0.45
CA LEU A 234 8.96 14.70 0.96
C LEU A 234 9.87 13.64 1.57
N LEU A 235 9.59 12.35 1.35
CA LEU A 235 10.44 11.26 1.84
C LEU A 235 11.88 11.38 1.34
N ARG A 236 12.06 11.68 0.04
CA ARG A 236 13.41 11.87 -0.52
C ARG A 236 14.12 13.06 0.11
N TYR A 237 13.39 14.14 0.33
CA TYR A 237 13.91 15.33 0.99
C TYR A 237 14.37 15.02 2.43
N LEU A 238 13.55 14.32 3.20
CA LEU A 238 13.85 13.90 4.58
C LEU A 238 15.01 12.92 4.64
N VAL A 239 15.02 11.90 3.77
CA VAL A 239 16.08 10.91 3.70
C VAL A 239 17.42 11.54 3.32
N SER A 240 17.43 12.56 2.45
CA SER A 240 18.65 13.30 2.13
C SER A 240 19.21 14.13 3.30
N ALA A 241 18.38 14.38 4.33
CA ALA A 241 18.76 15.01 5.59
C ALA A 241 19.00 13.99 6.72
N GLY A 242 19.07 12.69 6.40
CA GLY A 242 19.30 11.62 7.39
C GLY A 242 18.08 11.19 8.18
N VAL A 243 16.87 11.65 7.82
CA VAL A 243 15.63 11.34 8.54
C VAL A 243 14.95 10.09 7.95
N LYS A 244 14.68 9.10 8.80
CA LYS A 244 13.89 7.91 8.46
C LYS A 244 12.41 8.15 8.85
N ALA A 245 11.64 8.72 7.93
CA ALA A 245 10.19 8.89 8.09
C ALA A 245 9.41 7.75 7.40
N ASP A 246 8.25 7.41 7.91
CA ASP A 246 7.40 6.32 7.42
C ASP A 246 6.51 6.78 6.26
N TRP A 247 6.43 5.96 5.22
CA TRP A 247 5.51 6.18 4.11
C TRP A 247 4.27 5.31 4.28
N VAL A 248 3.17 5.95 4.67
CA VAL A 248 1.92 5.24 4.96
C VAL A 248 0.97 5.36 3.78
N PHE A 249 0.39 4.23 3.37
CA PHE A 249 -0.69 4.15 2.40
C PHE A 249 -1.94 3.71 3.14
N GLY A 250 -3.07 4.35 2.84
CA GLY A 250 -4.36 4.04 3.42
C GLY A 250 -5.46 3.93 2.39
N VAL A 251 -6.54 3.24 2.78
CA VAL A 251 -7.72 3.02 1.95
C VAL A 251 -9.00 3.28 2.75
N ARG A 252 -10.02 3.79 2.07
CA ARG A 252 -11.40 3.84 2.56
C ARG A 252 -12.35 3.23 1.53
N LEU A 253 -13.50 2.72 1.96
CA LEU A 253 -14.39 1.94 1.10
C LEU A 253 -15.57 2.72 0.51
N SER A 254 -16.01 3.83 1.12
CA SER A 254 -17.23 4.53 0.71
C SER A 254 -17.07 6.07 0.66
N PRO A 255 -17.04 6.68 -0.55
CA PRO A 255 -16.59 6.05 -1.80
C PRO A 255 -15.18 5.45 -1.67
N PHE A 256 -14.83 4.49 -2.53
CA PHE A 256 -13.47 3.94 -2.51
C PHE A 256 -12.44 5.03 -2.83
N SER A 257 -11.46 5.19 -1.96
CA SER A 257 -10.31 6.07 -2.19
C SER A 257 -9.05 5.47 -1.59
N ALA A 258 -7.94 5.64 -2.30
CA ALA A 258 -6.61 5.32 -1.82
C ALA A 258 -5.82 6.62 -1.63
N HIS A 259 -5.09 6.71 -0.53
CA HIS A 259 -4.30 7.87 -0.18
C HIS A 259 -2.96 7.45 0.41
N CYS A 260 -1.98 8.35 0.45
CA CYS A 260 -0.74 8.11 1.15
C CYS A 260 -0.13 9.40 1.69
N TRP A 261 0.49 9.30 2.85
CA TRP A 261 1.08 10.42 3.59
C TRP A 261 2.39 9.98 4.24
N VAL A 262 3.10 10.93 4.83
CA VAL A 262 4.37 10.70 5.50
C VAL A 262 4.19 10.91 7.00
N GLU A 263 4.69 9.99 7.80
CA GLU A 263 4.68 10.08 9.26
C GLU A 263 6.08 10.05 9.84
N TYR A 264 6.26 10.67 11.00
CA TYR A 264 7.47 10.55 11.81
C TYR A 264 7.08 10.57 13.29
N GLU A 265 7.38 9.49 14.01
CA GLU A 265 7.12 9.37 15.45
C GLU A 265 5.69 9.79 15.86
N GLY A 266 4.69 9.19 15.20
CA GLY A 266 3.27 9.46 15.43
C GLY A 266 2.74 10.79 14.87
N CYS A 267 3.61 11.62 14.26
CA CYS A 267 3.22 12.88 13.64
C CYS A 267 3.04 12.74 12.13
N VAL A 268 1.87 13.08 11.61
CA VAL A 268 1.62 13.24 10.17
C VAL A 268 2.30 14.52 9.68
N LEU A 269 3.12 14.41 8.65
CA LEU A 269 3.96 15.50 8.19
C LEU A 269 3.33 16.34 7.08
N ASN A 270 2.49 15.75 6.22
CA ASN A 270 2.01 16.40 4.99
C ASN A 270 0.52 16.30 4.73
N GLU A 271 -0.26 15.88 5.71
CA GLU A 271 -1.71 15.71 5.62
C GLU A 271 -2.37 16.06 6.97
N HIS A 272 -3.63 16.49 6.95
CA HIS A 272 -4.39 16.78 8.16
C HIS A 272 -4.75 15.50 8.91
N LEU A 273 -4.83 15.58 10.25
CA LEU A 273 -5.12 14.43 11.08
C LEU A 273 -6.52 13.85 10.78
N GLU A 274 -7.51 14.73 10.62
CA GLU A 274 -8.89 14.37 10.23
C GLU A 274 -8.91 13.57 8.94
N THR A 275 -8.20 14.03 7.90
CA THR A 275 -8.11 13.32 6.62
C THR A 275 -7.52 11.93 6.80
N VAL A 276 -6.40 11.80 7.53
CA VAL A 276 -5.72 10.51 7.72
C VAL A 276 -6.60 9.50 8.46
N HIS A 277 -7.38 9.96 9.44
CA HIS A 277 -8.27 9.11 10.23
C HIS A 277 -9.43 8.52 9.42
N GLU A 278 -9.77 9.10 8.26
CA GLU A 278 -10.75 8.49 7.34
C GLU A 278 -10.23 7.23 6.62
N PHE A 279 -8.91 6.99 6.64
CA PHE A 279 -8.28 5.89 5.90
C PHE A 279 -7.73 4.82 6.85
N GLN A 280 -7.97 3.55 6.50
CA GLN A 280 -7.31 2.42 7.14
C GLN A 280 -5.93 2.20 6.51
N PRO A 281 -4.83 2.22 7.29
CA PRO A 281 -3.50 1.87 6.78
C PRO A 281 -3.45 0.46 6.17
N ILE A 282 -2.87 0.35 4.97
CA ILE A 282 -2.69 -0.90 4.22
C ILE A 282 -1.22 -1.23 3.99
N LEU A 283 -0.34 -0.23 3.93
CA LEU A 283 1.10 -0.40 3.77
C LEU A 283 1.83 0.71 4.53
N CYS A 284 2.92 0.34 5.20
CA CYS A 284 3.91 1.26 5.76
C CYS A 284 5.30 0.81 5.28
N ALA A 285 6.11 1.74 4.77
CA ALA A 285 7.41 1.49 4.13
C ALA A 285 8.46 2.52 4.50
#